data_AF-A0A3C0XXW1-F1
#
_entry.id   AF-A0A3C0XXW1-F1
#
_cell.length_a   1.000
_cell.length_b   1.000
_cell.length_c   1.000
_cell.angle_alpha   90.00
_cell.angle_beta   90.00
_cell.angle_gamma   90.00
#
_symmetry.space_group_name_H-M   'P 1'
#
loop_
_entity.id
_entity.type
_entity.pdbx_description
1 polymer ?
#
loop_
_entity_poly.entity_id
_entity_poly.type
_entity_poly.pdbx_seq_one_letter_code
_entity_poly.pdbx_strand_id
1 'polypeptide(L)'
;EGAERGQHATKQTKLVLIAVTGSCDVVVHDGREEKTYRLDDPTKGLYIDEMLWRTMKNFTPDCVVEAVCDHPYAGRDETYDDFDEYLEALKSREG
;
A
#
# COMPACT_ATOMS: atom_id res chain seq x y z
N GLU A 1 -18.20 -1.55 11.41
CA GLU A 1 -17.51 -0.94 10.26
C GLU A 1 -16.03 -1.21 10.41
N GLY A 2 -15.41 -1.77 9.36
CA GLY A 2 -13.99 -2.13 9.40
C GLY A 2 -13.13 -0.88 9.23
N ALA A 3 -12.07 -0.75 10.04
CA ALA A 3 -11.11 0.33 9.87
C ALA A 3 -10.40 0.19 8.52
N GLU A 4 -10.41 1.23 7.70
CA GLU A 4 -9.49 1.34 6.57
C GLU A 4 -8.12 1.82 7.06
N ARG A 5 -7.05 1.30 6.47
CA ARG A 5 -5.67 1.72 6.74
C ARG A 5 -4.93 1.95 5.43
N GLY A 6 -3.85 2.70 5.46
CA GLY A 6 -3.15 3.11 4.25
C GLY A 6 -3.59 4.49 3.83
N GLN A 7 -3.98 4.67 2.57
CA GLN A 7 -4.31 5.96 1.93
C GLN A 7 -3.07 6.85 1.73
N HIS A 8 -2.02 6.25 1.17
CA HIS A 8 -0.83 6.99 0.76
C HIS A 8 -0.07 6.23 -0.32
N ALA A 9 0.87 6.90 -0.99
CA ALA A 9 1.92 6.31 -1.82
C ALA A 9 3.29 6.56 -1.17
N THR A 10 4.22 5.60 -1.23
CA THR A 10 5.61 5.82 -0.81
C THR A 10 6.40 6.45 -1.95
N LYS A 11 7.31 7.38 -1.65
CA LYS A 11 8.11 8.06 -2.67
C LYS A 11 9.21 7.16 -3.24
N GLN A 12 9.85 6.38 -2.37
CA GLN A 12 11.02 5.56 -2.68
C GLN A 12 10.94 4.15 -2.08
N THR A 13 10.20 3.98 -0.98
CA THR A 13 10.08 2.70 -0.28
C THR A 13 9.28 1.71 -1.11
N LYS A 14 9.90 0.57 -1.40
CA LYS A 14 9.26 -0.65 -1.89
C LYS A 14 8.94 -1.53 -0.69
N LEU A 15 7.85 -2.27 -0.77
CA LEU A 15 7.42 -3.11 0.34
C LEU A 15 6.75 -4.40 -0.11
N VAL A 16 6.81 -5.41 0.75
CA VAL A 16 6.01 -6.63 0.63
C VAL A 16 5.02 -6.68 1.78
N LEU A 17 3.74 -6.84 1.45
CA LEU A 17 2.66 -7.04 2.42
C LEU A 17 2.29 -8.53 2.50
N ILE A 18 2.23 -9.07 3.71
CA ILE A 18 1.91 -10.48 3.99
C ILE A 18 0.83 -10.53 5.07
N ALA A 19 -0.29 -11.21 4.81
CA ALA A 19 -1.25 -11.53 5.88
C ALA A 19 -0.75 -12.77 6.62
N VAL A 20 -0.13 -12.58 7.78
CA VAL A 20 0.44 -13.68 8.59
C VAL A 20 -0.63 -14.46 9.36
N THR A 21 -1.80 -13.84 9.59
CA THR A 21 -3.03 -14.48 10.06
C THR A 21 -4.24 -13.68 9.58
N GLY A 22 -5.41 -14.31 9.50
CA GLY A 22 -6.64 -13.72 8.99
C GLY A 22 -6.53 -13.31 7.52
N SER A 23 -7.33 -12.32 7.11
CA SER A 23 -7.28 -11.77 5.74
C SER A 23 -7.72 -10.31 5.65
N CYS A 24 -7.30 -9.66 4.56
CA CYS A 24 -7.75 -8.32 4.18
C CYS A 24 -7.68 -8.13 2.65
N ASP A 25 -8.29 -7.05 2.17
CA ASP A 25 -8.16 -6.61 0.78
C ASP A 25 -7.19 -5.42 0.70
N VAL A 26 -6.23 -5.48 -0.22
CA VAL A 26 -5.32 -4.37 -0.56
C VAL A 26 -5.72 -3.82 -1.93
N VAL A 27 -6.16 -2.58 -1.93
CA VAL A 27 -6.47 -1.81 -3.13
C VAL A 27 -5.23 -1.02 -3.51
N VAL A 28 -4.76 -1.16 -4.74
CA VAL A 28 -3.54 -0.52 -5.26
C VAL A 28 -3.88 0.28 -6.50
N HIS A 29 -3.41 1.52 -6.56
CA HIS A 29 -3.68 2.46 -7.64
C HIS A 29 -2.37 3.04 -8.18
N ASP A 30 -2.15 2.93 -9.49
CA ASP A 30 -0.92 3.39 -10.18
C ASP A 30 -1.00 4.82 -10.74
N GLY A 31 -2.14 5.48 -10.51
CA GLY A 31 -2.48 6.81 -11.01
C GLY A 31 -3.43 6.79 -12.21
N ARG A 32 -3.65 5.62 -12.80
CA ARG A 32 -4.51 5.43 -13.98
C ARG A 32 -5.56 4.34 -13.75
N GLU A 33 -5.16 3.23 -13.16
CA GLU A 33 -6.03 2.10 -12.85
C GLU A 33 -5.90 1.67 -11.39
N GLU A 34 -6.95 1.00 -10.92
CA GLU A 34 -7.02 0.38 -9.59
C GLU A 34 -7.14 -1.13 -9.72
N LYS A 35 -6.41 -1.86 -8.89
CA LYS A 35 -6.54 -3.31 -8.71
C LYS A 35 -6.68 -3.66 -7.24
N THR A 36 -7.54 -4.62 -6.94
CA THR A 36 -7.72 -5.16 -5.58
C THR A 36 -7.11 -6.54 -5.49
N TYR A 37 -6.32 -6.77 -4.45
CA TYR A 37 -5.66 -8.03 -4.14
C TYR A 37 -6.12 -8.53 -2.77
N ARG A 38 -6.56 -9.78 -2.69
CA ARG A 38 -6.86 -10.45 -1.41
C ARG A 38 -5.55 -11.01 -0.83
N LEU A 39 -5.27 -10.68 0.42
CA LEU A 39 -4.22 -11.34 1.22
C LEU A 39 -4.90 -12.28 2.23
N ASP A 40 -4.72 -13.58 2.05
CA ASP A 40 -5.34 -14.65 2.86
C ASP A 40 -4.45 -15.90 3.03
N ASP A 41 -3.20 -15.84 2.56
CA ASP A 41 -2.25 -16.94 2.59
C ASP A 41 -0.90 -16.43 3.10
N PRO A 42 -0.41 -16.91 4.26
CA PRO A 42 0.84 -16.43 4.86
C PRO A 42 2.09 -16.82 4.05
N THR A 43 1.96 -17.68 3.04
CA THR A 43 3.05 -18.04 2.13
C THR A 43 3.12 -17.14 0.90
N LYS A 44 2.15 -16.22 0.72
CA LYS A 44 2.10 -15.25 -0.37
C LYS A 44 2.30 -13.84 0.14
N GLY A 45 3.17 -13.09 -0.54
CA GLY A 45 3.36 -11.67 -0.32
C GLY A 45 2.93 -10.85 -1.54
N LEU A 46 2.30 -9.71 -1.31
CA LEU A 46 2.05 -8.70 -2.33
C LEU A 46 3.19 -7.70 -2.33
N TYR A 47 4.03 -7.76 -3.38
CA TYR A 47 5.03 -6.74 -3.64
C TYR A 47 4.37 -5.47 -4.17
N ILE A 48 4.70 -4.34 -3.55
CA ILE A 48 4.28 -2.99 -3.91
C ILE A 48 5.55 -2.20 -4.21
N ASP A 49 5.70 -1.76 -5.45
CA ASP A 49 6.78 -0.86 -5.84
C ASP A 49 6.59 0.54 -5.25
N GLU A 50 7.62 1.39 -5.38
CA GLU A 50 7.50 2.81 -5.06
C GLU A 50 6.43 3.48 -5.92
N MET A 51 5.86 4.56 -5.40
CA MET A 51 4.87 5.38 -6.09
C MET A 51 3.63 4.62 -6.56
N LEU A 52 3.22 3.64 -5.77
CA LEU A 52 1.90 3.05 -5.83
C LEU A 52 1.09 3.50 -4.61
N TRP A 53 -0.08 4.09 -4.88
CA TRP A 53 -1.03 4.41 -3.84
C TRP A 53 -1.72 3.12 -3.37
N ARG A 54 -1.90 2.95 -2.05
CA ARG A 54 -2.58 1.77 -1.53
C ARG A 54 -3.47 2.02 -0.32
N THR A 55 -4.56 1.27 -0.25
CA THR A 55 -5.52 1.25 0.86
C THR A 55 -5.84 -0.20 1.22
N MET A 56 -5.81 -0.52 2.51
CA MET A 56 -6.17 -1.82 3.06
C MET A 56 -7.54 -1.73 3.75
N LYS A 57 -8.43 -2.68 3.46
CA LYS A 57 -9.80 -2.73 3.98
C LYS A 57 -10.28 -4.17 4.19
N ASN A 58 -11.50 -4.33 4.70
CA ASN A 58 -12.16 -5.63 4.87
C ASN A 58 -11.36 -6.63 5.74
N PHE A 59 -10.70 -6.14 6.79
CA PHE A 59 -9.95 -6.99 7.72
C PHE A 59 -10.86 -7.98 8.46
N THR A 60 -10.46 -9.25 8.53
CA THR A 60 -11.06 -10.20 9.47
C THR A 60 -10.66 -9.86 10.91
N PRO A 61 -11.45 -10.27 11.93
CA PRO A 61 -11.17 -9.93 13.33
C PRO A 61 -9.79 -10.38 13.84
N ASP A 62 -9.22 -11.44 13.26
CA ASP A 62 -7.93 -12.04 13.57
C ASP A 62 -6.80 -11.60 12.62
N CYS A 63 -7.04 -10.61 11.75
CA CYS A 63 -6.09 -10.23 10.72
C CYS A 63 -4.86 -9.52 11.28
N VAL A 64 -3.66 -10.01 10.90
CA VAL A 64 -2.38 -9.37 11.14
C VAL A 64 -1.64 -9.29 9.80
N VAL A 65 -1.20 -8.09 9.43
CA VAL A 65 -0.43 -7.85 8.21
C VAL A 65 0.98 -7.42 8.59
N GLU A 66 1.97 -8.12 8.05
CA GLU A 66 3.39 -7.75 8.11
C GLU A 66 3.77 -6.96 6.85
N ALA A 67 4.49 -5.86 7.04
CA ALA A 67 5.05 -5.04 5.97
C ALA A 67 6.56 -5.05 6.07
N VAL A 68 7.24 -5.64 5.08
CA VAL A 68 8.69 -5.65 4.97
C VAL A 68 9.10 -4.59 3.96
N CYS A 69 9.87 -3.60 4.41
CA CYS A 69 10.28 -2.44 3.60
C CYS A 69 11.79 -2.48 3.30
N ASP A 70 12.18 -1.97 2.14
CA ASP A 70 13.59 -1.87 1.73
C ASP A 70 14.31 -0.61 2.25
N HIS A 71 13.56 0.34 2.81
CA HIS A 71 14.09 1.56 3.42
C HIS A 71 13.74 1.66 4.91
N PRO A 72 14.61 2.26 5.74
CA PRO A 72 14.26 2.69 7.09
C PRO A 72 13.16 3.76 7.05
N TYR A 73 12.34 3.81 8.10
CA TYR A 73 11.33 4.85 8.27
C TYR A 73 11.95 6.25 8.29
N ALA A 74 11.47 7.14 7.43
CA ALA A 74 11.95 8.51 7.25
C ALA A 74 10.88 9.58 7.57
N GLY A 75 9.81 9.24 8.29
CA GLY A 75 8.80 10.20 8.71
C GLY A 75 7.80 10.55 7.61
N ARG A 76 7.10 11.69 7.76
CA ARG A 76 6.05 12.12 6.81
C ARG A 76 6.59 12.50 5.43
N ASP A 77 7.89 12.77 5.33
CA ASP A 77 8.50 13.15 4.06
C ASP A 77 8.63 11.98 3.09
N GLU A 78 8.46 10.72 3.55
CA GLU A 78 8.60 9.53 2.72
C GLU A 78 7.33 9.14 1.94
N THR A 79 6.19 9.79 2.22
CA THR A 79 4.88 9.47 1.63
C THR A 79 4.22 10.66 0.94
N TYR A 80 3.32 10.35 0.00
CA TYR A 80 2.25 11.24 -0.44
C TYR A 80 0.97 10.79 0.27
N ASP A 81 0.46 11.62 1.18
CA ASP A 81 -0.75 11.34 1.98
C ASP A 81 -2.02 11.96 1.36
N ASP A 82 -1.86 12.82 0.35
CA ASP A 82 -2.94 13.41 -0.45
C ASP A 82 -2.92 12.82 -1.87
N PHE A 83 -4.10 12.46 -2.37
CA PHE A 83 -4.21 11.76 -3.65
C PHE A 83 -3.95 12.68 -4.85
N ASP A 84 -4.36 13.95 -4.78
CA ASP A 84 -4.13 14.90 -5.85
C ASP A 84 -2.62 15.25 -5.94
N GLU A 85 -1.96 15.43 -4.80
CA GLU A 85 -0.49 15.59 -4.74
C GLU A 85 0.25 14.38 -5.35
N TYR A 86 -0.23 13.17 -5.08
CA TYR A 86 0.30 11.94 -5.68
C TYR A 86 0.15 11.94 -7.21
N LEU A 87 -1.02 12.31 -7.74
CA LEU A 87 -1.25 12.38 -9.19
C LEU A 87 -0.36 13.43 -9.87
N GLU A 88 -0.15 14.59 -9.25
CA GLU A 88 0.77 15.61 -9.79
C GLU A 88 2.23 15.13 -9.75
N ALA A 89 2.63 14.40 -8.71
CA ALA A 89 3.96 13.81 -8.61
C ALA A 89 4.21 12.77 -9.71
N LEU A 90 3.23 11.94 -10.05
CA LEU A 90 3.33 10.97 -11.16
C LEU A 90 3.53 11.66 -12.50
N LYS A 91 2.75 12.71 -12.82
CA LYS A 91 2.91 13.48 -14.06
C LYS A 91 4.31 14.07 -14.20
N SER A 92 4.87 14.55 -13.09
CA SER A 92 6.20 15.15 -13.04
C SER A 92 7.35 14.15 -13.27
N ARG A 93 7.10 12.83 -13.12
CA ARG A 93 8.09 11.76 -13.37
C ARG A 93 8.07 11.24 -14.81
N GLU A 94 6.99 11.50 -15.56
CA GLU A 94 6.83 11.05 -16.95
C GLU A 94 7.42 12.03 -17.98
N GLY A 95 7.80 13.25 -17.55
CA GLY A 95 8.47 14.27 -18.37
C GLY A 95 9.98 14.29 -18.19
#